data_AF-A0A0N5CTI1-F1
#
_entry.id   AF-A0A0N5CTI1-F1
#
_cell.length_a   1.000
_cell.length_b   1.000
_cell.length_c   1.000
_cell.angle_alpha   90.00
_cell.angle_beta   90.00
_cell.angle_gamma   90.00
#
_symmetry.space_group_name_H-M   'P 1'
#
loop_
_entity.id
_entity.type
_entity.pdbx_description
1 polymer ?
#
loop_
_entity_poly.entity_id
_entity_poly.type
_entity_poly.pdbx_seq_one_letter_code
_entity_poly.pdbx_strand_id
1 'polypeptide(L)'
;MSQISVVQGAERIPDFSVSDQEIVDLVDKLRQEDASRAVEGQIILDYQGHTTTHNADDHAKNRLFKWVDPNLLKKNTYQKLVALYDEYQPRAGIREENSIKKTRIIREYLDAILDTQIWKSLYEFLHQKEHLFATTPNEFRSWINQLWFVEYSRHRGLIDSSGFEHVFMGEVFSTNFSNVEANF
;
A
#
# COMPACT_ATOMS: atom_id res chain seq x y z
N MET A 1 44.79 -21.63 -1.45
CA MET A 1 44.14 -20.77 -0.43
C MET A 1 43.71 -19.48 -1.11
N SER A 2 42.55 -19.49 -1.73
CA SER A 2 41.99 -18.31 -2.43
C SER A 2 41.40 -17.37 -1.39
N GLN A 3 41.95 -16.16 -1.29
CA GLN A 3 41.44 -15.07 -0.46
C GLN A 3 40.08 -14.62 -1.03
N ILE A 4 39.03 -14.69 -0.22
CA ILE A 4 37.72 -14.12 -0.53
C ILE A 4 37.79 -12.65 -0.14
N SER A 5 37.89 -11.78 -1.14
CA SER A 5 37.77 -10.33 -0.95
C SER A 5 36.29 -9.99 -0.78
N VAL A 6 35.92 -9.57 0.43
CA VAL A 6 34.59 -9.02 0.73
C VAL A 6 34.50 -7.65 0.07
N VAL A 7 33.81 -7.57 -1.07
CA VAL A 7 33.44 -6.29 -1.68
C VAL A 7 32.20 -5.78 -0.94
N GLN A 8 32.34 -4.65 -0.25
CA GLN A 8 31.22 -3.85 0.24
C GLN A 8 30.37 -3.43 -0.97
N GLY A 9 29.29 -4.16 -1.24
CA GLY A 9 28.34 -3.82 -2.28
C GLY A 9 27.46 -2.67 -1.82
N ALA A 10 27.74 -1.45 -2.29
CA ALA A 10 26.64 -0.54 -2.57
C ALA A 10 25.84 -1.22 -3.70
N GLU A 11 24.60 -1.61 -3.44
CA GLU A 11 23.71 -2.10 -4.49
C GLU A 11 23.62 -1.03 -5.59
N ARG A 12 24.34 -1.24 -6.69
CA ARG A 12 24.13 -0.46 -7.91
C ARG A 12 22.87 -1.00 -8.54
N ILE A 13 21.79 -0.25 -8.39
CA ILE A 13 20.64 -0.39 -9.29
C ILE A 13 21.17 -0.01 -10.69
N PRO A 14 21.05 -0.88 -11.71
CA PRO A 14 21.37 -0.54 -13.09
C PRO A 14 20.66 0.76 -13.48
N ASP A 15 21.19 1.48 -14.48
CA ASP A 15 20.49 2.64 -15.01
C ASP A 15 19.09 2.21 -15.50
N PHE A 16 18.08 2.52 -14.69
CA PHE A 16 16.69 2.23 -14.95
C PHE A 16 16.09 3.45 -15.65
N SER A 17 16.05 3.39 -16.98
CA SER A 17 15.45 4.45 -17.78
C SER A 17 14.01 4.11 -18.14
N VAL A 18 13.10 4.93 -17.63
CA VAL A 18 11.69 4.94 -17.99
C VAL A 18 11.31 6.37 -18.32
N SER A 19 10.72 6.58 -19.49
CA SER A 19 10.20 7.88 -19.90
C SER A 19 8.83 8.17 -19.29
N ASP A 20 8.48 9.46 -19.18
CA ASP A 20 7.16 9.86 -18.69
C ASP A 20 6.02 9.25 -19.51
N GLN A 21 6.20 9.11 -20.82
CA GLN A 21 5.20 8.49 -21.69
C GLN A 21 4.99 7.00 -21.35
N GLU A 22 6.06 6.26 -21.06
CA GLU A 22 5.93 4.86 -20.63
C GLU A 22 5.23 4.73 -19.28
N ILE A 23 5.41 5.70 -18.37
CA ILE A 23 4.68 5.74 -17.10
C ILE A 23 3.19 5.97 -17.36
N VAL A 24 2.85 6.94 -18.22
CA VAL A 24 1.46 7.22 -18.61
C VAL A 24 0.81 5.98 -19.21
N ASP A 25 1.46 5.37 -20.21
CA ASP A 25 0.95 4.19 -20.90
C ASP A 25 0.76 3.01 -19.93
N LEU A 26 1.71 2.81 -19.02
CA LEU A 26 1.60 1.79 -17.98
C LEU A 26 0.41 2.06 -17.06
N VAL A 27 0.30 3.26 -16.49
CA VAL A 27 -0.78 3.62 -15.55
C VAL A 27 -2.15 3.49 -16.22
N ASP A 28 -2.30 3.91 -17.47
CA ASP A 28 -3.54 3.76 -18.23
C ASP A 28 -3.90 2.29 -18.44
N LYS A 29 -2.91 1.44 -18.77
CA LYS A 29 -3.11 -0.01 -18.85
C LYS A 29 -3.55 -0.59 -17.51
N LEU A 30 -2.83 -0.28 -16.42
CA LEU A 30 -3.17 -0.74 -15.07
C LEU A 30 -4.58 -0.31 -14.66
N ARG A 31 -4.98 0.92 -15.02
CA ARG A 31 -6.33 1.45 -14.74
C ARG A 31 -7.42 0.66 -15.47
N GLN A 32 -7.17 0.23 -16.69
CA GLN A 32 -8.11 -0.58 -17.49
C GLN A 32 -8.21 -2.02 -16.96
N GLU A 33 -7.11 -2.59 -16.48
CA GLU A 33 -7.03 -3.96 -15.97
C GLU A 33 -7.53 -4.14 -14.54
N ASP A 34 -7.86 -3.04 -13.85
CA ASP A 34 -8.39 -3.06 -12.49
C ASP A 34 -9.82 -3.59 -12.42
N ALA A 35 -9.95 -4.92 -12.35
CA ALA A 35 -11.22 -5.61 -12.11
C ALA A 35 -11.75 -5.42 -10.68
N SER A 36 -10.89 -5.04 -9.72
CA SER A 36 -11.29 -4.82 -8.34
C SER A 36 -11.96 -3.45 -8.16
N ARG A 37 -11.71 -2.47 -9.03
CA ARG A 37 -12.31 -1.12 -8.93
C ARG A 37 -13.82 -1.12 -8.70
N ALA A 38 -14.27 -0.12 -7.96
CA ALA A 38 -15.69 0.23 -7.91
C ALA A 38 -16.16 0.62 -9.32
N VAL A 39 -17.31 0.09 -9.73
CA VAL A 39 -17.99 0.54 -10.96
C VAL A 39 -19.01 1.62 -10.63
N GLU A 40 -19.54 2.27 -11.66
CA GLU A 40 -20.57 3.30 -11.51
C GLU A 40 -21.74 2.80 -10.64
N GLY A 41 -22.16 3.63 -9.71
CA GLY A 41 -23.23 3.33 -8.78
C GLY A 41 -22.81 2.52 -7.54
N GLN A 42 -21.63 1.89 -7.49
CA GLN A 42 -21.20 1.15 -6.29
C GLN A 42 -20.72 2.05 -5.13
N ILE A 43 -20.45 3.32 -5.41
CA ILE A 43 -20.10 4.33 -4.42
C ILE A 43 -21.00 5.53 -4.67
N ILE A 44 -21.71 5.98 -3.63
CA ILE A 44 -22.51 7.20 -3.65
C ILE A 44 -21.88 8.18 -2.68
N LEU A 45 -21.46 9.32 -3.21
CA LEU A 45 -20.79 10.37 -2.45
C LEU A 45 -21.75 11.53 -2.18
N ASP A 46 -21.65 12.12 -0.99
CA ASP A 46 -22.25 13.40 -0.61
C ASP A 46 -21.11 14.43 -0.45
N TYR A 47 -20.80 15.13 -1.55
CA TYR A 47 -19.72 16.13 -1.58
C TYR A 47 -20.04 17.39 -0.78
N GLN A 48 -21.33 17.63 -0.49
CA GLN A 48 -21.81 18.78 0.28
C GLN A 48 -21.31 20.13 -0.25
N GLY A 49 -21.01 21.09 0.62
CA GLY A 49 -20.59 22.45 0.24
C GLY A 49 -19.07 22.59 0.08
N HIS A 50 -18.67 23.53 -0.76
CA HIS A 50 -17.27 23.90 -0.91
C HIS A 50 -16.86 24.87 0.21
N THR A 51 -15.66 24.69 0.75
CA THR A 51 -15.04 25.64 1.68
C THR A 51 -13.74 26.20 1.09
N THR A 52 -13.18 27.22 1.72
CA THR A 52 -11.85 27.76 1.40
C THR A 52 -10.95 27.69 2.63
N THR A 53 -9.64 27.76 2.44
CA THR A 53 -8.67 27.66 3.56
C THR A 53 -8.85 28.70 4.66
N HIS A 54 -9.58 29.79 4.39
CA HIS A 54 -9.85 30.87 5.35
C HIS A 54 -11.27 30.83 5.93
N ASN A 55 -12.09 29.86 5.53
CA ASN A 55 -13.45 29.71 6.02
C ASN A 55 -13.50 28.64 7.12
N ALA A 56 -13.86 29.06 8.33
CA ALA A 56 -13.97 28.18 9.50
C ALA A 56 -15.34 27.49 9.62
N ASP A 57 -16.31 27.84 8.77
CA ASP A 57 -17.64 27.25 8.80
C ASP A 57 -17.61 25.83 8.21
N ASP A 58 -18.27 24.90 8.89
CA ASP A 58 -18.46 23.55 8.39
C ASP A 58 -19.58 23.51 7.33
N HIS A 59 -19.16 23.30 6.07
CA HIS A 59 -20.03 23.14 4.90
C HIS A 59 -20.29 21.67 4.55
N ALA A 60 -19.83 20.72 5.37
CA ALA A 60 -19.84 19.28 5.10
C ALA A 60 -20.23 18.43 6.34
N LYS A 61 -21.38 18.74 6.96
CA LYS A 61 -21.91 18.12 8.20
C LYS A 61 -22.24 16.62 8.11
N ASN A 62 -22.49 16.10 6.92
CA ASN A 62 -22.80 14.69 6.66
C ASN A 62 -21.52 13.90 6.33
N ARG A 63 -21.64 12.57 6.29
CA ARG A 63 -20.56 11.68 5.83
C ARG A 63 -20.39 11.78 4.32
N LEU A 64 -19.14 11.84 3.85
CA LEU A 64 -18.81 11.84 2.42
C LEU A 64 -19.33 10.58 1.72
N PHE A 65 -19.12 9.40 2.31
CA PHE A 65 -19.69 8.16 1.78
C PHE A 65 -21.12 8.01 2.25
N LYS A 66 -22.07 8.36 1.38
CA LYS A 66 -23.50 8.15 1.64
C LYS A 66 -23.85 6.67 1.54
N TRP A 67 -23.21 5.95 0.63
CA TRP A 67 -23.36 4.51 0.47
C TRP A 67 -22.16 3.90 -0.24
N VAL A 68 -21.81 2.69 0.16
CA VAL A 68 -20.84 1.82 -0.51
C VAL A 68 -21.50 0.46 -0.68
N ASP A 69 -21.44 -0.10 -1.89
CA ASP A 69 -21.96 -1.43 -2.17
C ASP A 69 -21.24 -2.47 -1.31
N PRO A 70 -21.93 -3.20 -0.41
CA PRO A 70 -21.30 -4.23 0.41
C PRO A 70 -20.65 -5.34 -0.42
N ASN A 71 -21.08 -5.56 -1.66
CA ASN A 71 -20.46 -6.56 -2.54
C ASN A 71 -19.10 -6.10 -3.07
N LEU A 72 -18.83 -4.78 -3.12
CA LEU A 72 -17.49 -4.27 -3.42
C LEU A 72 -16.51 -4.73 -2.36
N LEU A 73 -16.86 -4.61 -1.08
CA LEU A 73 -16.03 -5.01 0.06
C LEU A 73 -15.87 -6.54 0.19
N LYS A 74 -16.68 -7.32 -0.53
CA LYS A 74 -16.54 -8.79 -0.60
C LYS A 74 -15.54 -9.24 -1.66
N LYS A 75 -15.03 -8.37 -2.54
CA LYS A 75 -13.97 -8.76 -3.47
C LYS A 75 -12.71 -9.14 -2.66
N ASN A 76 -12.01 -10.18 -3.11
CA ASN A 76 -10.91 -10.79 -2.37
C ASN A 76 -9.84 -9.76 -1.93
N THR A 77 -9.43 -8.86 -2.82
CA THR A 77 -8.43 -7.82 -2.53
C THR A 77 -8.86 -6.88 -1.42
N TYR A 78 -10.12 -6.40 -1.43
CA TYR A 78 -10.65 -5.56 -0.35
C TYR A 78 -10.80 -6.31 0.97
N GLN A 79 -11.25 -7.57 0.95
CA GLN A 79 -11.33 -8.37 2.18
C GLN A 79 -9.96 -8.55 2.84
N LYS A 80 -8.93 -8.82 2.04
CA LYS A 80 -7.56 -8.92 2.55
C LYS A 80 -7.00 -7.58 3.02
N LEU A 81 -7.35 -6.47 2.34
CA LEU A 81 -6.96 -5.12 2.76
C LEU A 81 -7.62 -4.73 4.10
N VAL A 82 -8.91 -5.00 4.27
CA VAL A 82 -9.61 -4.74 5.55
C VAL A 82 -8.99 -5.56 6.68
N ALA A 83 -8.67 -6.83 6.43
CA ALA A 83 -7.98 -7.66 7.42
C ALA A 83 -6.58 -7.13 7.79
N LEU A 84 -5.86 -6.49 6.86
CA LEU A 84 -4.63 -5.77 7.17
C LEU A 84 -4.90 -4.56 8.06
N TYR A 85 -5.86 -3.72 7.69
CA TYR A 85 -6.21 -2.54 8.48
C TYR A 85 -6.57 -2.91 9.93
N ASP A 86 -7.35 -3.98 10.15
CA ASP A 86 -7.70 -4.44 11.49
C ASP A 86 -6.49 -4.92 12.32
N GLU A 87 -5.45 -5.44 11.68
CA GLU A 87 -4.24 -5.91 12.35
C GLU A 87 -3.28 -4.77 12.70
N TYR A 88 -3.22 -3.72 11.87
CA TYR A 88 -2.37 -2.54 12.06
C TYR A 88 -3.03 -1.42 12.91
N GLN A 89 -4.20 -1.68 13.51
CA GLN A 89 -4.84 -0.73 14.44
C GLN A 89 -3.98 -0.58 15.72
N PRO A 90 -3.47 0.63 16.04
CA PRO A 90 -2.61 0.83 17.19
C PRO A 90 -3.36 0.48 18.48
N ARG A 91 -2.92 -0.57 19.18
CA ARG A 91 -3.38 -0.81 20.56
C ARG A 91 -2.55 0.06 21.49
N ALA A 92 -3.15 1.13 22.01
CA ALA A 92 -2.50 2.06 22.93
C ALA A 92 -1.75 1.30 24.04
N GLY A 93 -0.43 1.51 24.12
CA GLY A 93 0.44 0.94 25.16
C GLY A 93 0.99 -0.47 24.89
N ILE A 94 0.73 -1.07 23.72
CA ILE A 94 1.30 -2.37 23.33
C ILE A 94 2.27 -2.16 22.18
N ARG A 95 3.54 -2.57 22.36
CA ARG A 95 4.52 -2.61 21.27
C ARG A 95 4.01 -3.60 20.22
N GLU A 96 3.90 -3.17 18.97
CA GLU A 96 3.61 -4.08 17.88
C GLU A 96 4.74 -5.10 17.77
N GLU A 97 4.41 -6.36 18.05
CA GLU A 97 5.31 -7.48 17.82
C GLU A 97 4.86 -8.14 16.52
N ASN A 98 5.82 -8.48 15.65
CA ASN A 98 5.57 -9.23 14.42
C ASN A 98 4.98 -10.60 14.75
N SER A 99 3.64 -10.63 14.86
CA SER A 99 2.90 -11.80 15.28
C SER A 99 2.77 -12.78 14.12
N ILE A 100 2.67 -14.08 14.42
CA ILE A 100 2.37 -15.11 13.42
C ILE A 100 1.08 -14.76 12.64
N LYS A 101 0.15 -14.04 13.29
CA LYS A 101 -1.08 -13.54 12.68
C LYS A 101 -0.80 -12.42 11.66
N LYS A 102 -0.02 -11.38 12.03
CA LYS A 102 0.39 -10.26 11.15
C LYS A 102 1.08 -10.80 9.89
N THR A 103 2.07 -11.67 10.06
CA THR A 103 2.79 -12.32 8.94
C THR A 103 1.86 -13.12 8.03
N ARG A 104 0.88 -13.85 8.60
CA ARG A 104 -0.11 -14.59 7.81
C ARG A 104 -1.00 -13.66 6.99
N ILE A 105 -1.52 -12.59 7.60
CA ILE A 105 -2.43 -11.64 6.93
C ILE A 105 -1.69 -10.92 5.80
N ILE A 106 -0.45 -10.48 6.02
CA ILE A 106 0.41 -9.89 4.99
C ILE A 106 0.60 -10.86 3.82
N ARG A 107 0.94 -12.13 4.11
CA ARG A 107 1.11 -13.15 3.07
C ARG A 107 -0.16 -13.34 2.25
N GLU A 108 -1.31 -13.45 2.89
CA GLU A 108 -2.61 -13.62 2.21
C GLU A 108 -3.00 -12.39 1.38
N TYR A 109 -2.66 -11.18 1.84
CA TYR A 109 -2.85 -9.96 1.06
C TYR A 109 -1.94 -9.91 -0.16
N LEU A 110 -0.65 -10.22 0.00
CA LEU A 110 0.29 -10.33 -1.12
C LEU A 110 -0.16 -11.38 -2.14
N ASP A 111 -0.63 -12.54 -1.69
CA ASP A 111 -1.21 -13.57 -2.57
C ASP A 111 -2.38 -13.00 -3.38
N ALA A 112 -3.30 -12.29 -2.72
CA ALA A 112 -4.49 -11.74 -3.36
C ALA A 112 -4.18 -10.64 -4.39
N ILE A 113 -3.28 -9.70 -4.08
CA ILE A 113 -2.99 -8.59 -4.99
C ILE A 113 -2.09 -9.03 -6.13
N LEU A 114 -1.07 -9.85 -5.88
CA LEU A 114 -0.10 -10.26 -6.90
C LEU A 114 -0.71 -11.20 -7.95
N ASP A 115 -1.83 -11.86 -7.63
CA ASP A 115 -2.58 -12.64 -8.61
C ASP A 115 -3.45 -11.78 -9.55
N THR A 116 -3.65 -10.50 -9.25
CA THR A 116 -4.43 -9.63 -10.15
C THR A 116 -3.65 -9.27 -11.43
N GLN A 117 -4.39 -8.93 -12.49
CA GLN A 117 -3.78 -8.55 -13.77
C GLN A 117 -2.92 -7.29 -13.66
N ILE A 118 -3.29 -6.32 -12.82
CA ILE A 118 -2.51 -5.09 -12.57
C ILE A 118 -1.08 -5.45 -12.13
N TRP A 119 -0.95 -6.32 -11.14
CA TRP A 119 0.36 -6.66 -10.58
C TRP A 119 1.17 -7.55 -11.53
N LYS A 120 0.51 -8.42 -12.30
CA LYS A 120 1.15 -9.18 -13.38
C LYS A 120 1.70 -8.26 -14.48
N SER A 121 0.93 -7.27 -14.91
CA SER A 121 1.37 -6.26 -15.89
C SER A 121 2.51 -5.38 -15.37
N LEU A 122 2.47 -4.98 -14.09
CA LEU A 122 3.58 -4.24 -13.47
C LEU A 122 4.86 -5.09 -13.42
N TYR A 123 4.74 -6.36 -13.03
CA TYR A 123 5.86 -7.30 -13.05
C TYR A 123 6.45 -7.44 -14.46
N GLU A 124 5.61 -7.68 -15.46
CA GLU A 124 6.02 -7.81 -16.87
C GLU A 124 6.75 -6.57 -17.37
N PHE A 125 6.24 -5.38 -17.07
CA PHE A 125 6.87 -4.12 -17.44
C PHE A 125 8.28 -4.00 -16.85
N LEU A 126 8.42 -4.23 -15.53
CA LEU A 126 9.71 -4.16 -14.84
C LEU A 126 10.67 -5.27 -15.32
N HIS A 127 10.15 -6.46 -15.61
CA HIS A 127 10.94 -7.59 -16.12
C HIS A 127 11.51 -7.29 -17.50
N GLN A 128 10.71 -6.73 -18.42
CA GLN A 128 11.16 -6.31 -19.75
C GLN A 128 12.21 -5.19 -19.68
N LYS A 129 12.19 -4.39 -18.63
CA LYS A 129 13.19 -3.36 -18.33
C LYS A 129 14.43 -3.91 -17.59
N GLU A 130 14.53 -5.22 -17.43
CA GLU A 130 15.61 -5.91 -16.72
C GLU A 130 15.81 -5.39 -15.28
N HIS A 131 14.72 -4.92 -14.66
CA HIS A 131 14.79 -4.38 -13.30
C HIS A 131 15.12 -5.49 -12.30
N LEU A 132 16.07 -5.23 -11.41
CA LEU A 132 16.58 -6.22 -10.44
C LEU A 132 15.47 -6.86 -9.59
N PHE A 133 14.45 -6.08 -9.26
CA PHE A 133 13.33 -6.56 -8.43
C PHE A 133 12.35 -7.45 -9.18
N ALA A 134 12.40 -7.52 -10.51
CA ALA A 134 11.45 -8.27 -11.33
C ALA A 134 12.11 -9.42 -12.10
N THR A 135 13.22 -9.96 -11.60
CA THR A 135 13.93 -11.09 -12.24
C THR A 135 13.08 -12.37 -12.27
N THR A 136 12.38 -12.67 -11.19
CA THR A 136 11.40 -13.78 -11.09
C THR A 136 10.16 -13.35 -10.31
N PRO A 137 9.01 -14.04 -10.44
CA PRO A 137 7.83 -13.71 -9.66
C PRO A 137 8.06 -13.81 -8.13
N ASN A 138 8.92 -14.73 -7.69
CA ASN A 138 9.25 -14.89 -6.27
C ASN A 138 10.14 -13.77 -5.75
N GLU A 139 11.13 -13.34 -6.53
CA GLU A 139 11.96 -12.16 -6.24
C GLU A 139 11.08 -10.90 -6.16
N PHE A 140 10.21 -10.71 -7.14
CA PHE A 140 9.27 -9.59 -7.15
C PHE A 140 8.39 -9.56 -5.91
N ARG A 141 7.78 -10.70 -5.56
CA ARG A 141 7.02 -10.82 -4.32
C ARG A 141 7.86 -10.45 -3.09
N SER A 142 9.09 -10.95 -3.00
CA SER A 142 9.99 -10.69 -1.88
C SER A 142 10.28 -9.19 -1.75
N TRP A 143 10.55 -8.52 -2.87
CA TRP A 143 10.78 -7.07 -2.90
C TRP A 143 9.53 -6.25 -2.57
N ILE A 144 8.35 -6.63 -3.06
CA ILE A 144 7.10 -5.98 -2.66
C ILE A 144 6.86 -6.16 -1.15
N ASN A 145 7.14 -7.34 -0.58
CA ASN A 145 7.07 -7.55 0.86
C ASN A 145 8.07 -6.67 1.62
N GLN A 146 9.32 -6.62 1.16
CA GLN A 146 10.39 -5.83 1.77
C GLN A 146 10.07 -4.32 1.74
N LEU A 147 9.56 -3.82 0.62
CA LEU A 147 9.27 -2.40 0.44
C LEU A 147 8.11 -1.94 1.31
N TRP A 148 7.04 -2.74 1.39
CA TRP A 148 5.78 -2.31 2.00
C TRP A 148 5.62 -2.77 3.44
N PHE A 149 6.08 -3.96 3.81
CA PHE A 149 5.69 -4.60 5.06
C PHE A 149 6.84 -4.85 6.04
N VAL A 150 8.09 -4.81 5.58
CA VAL A 150 9.24 -4.91 6.49
C VAL A 150 9.44 -3.57 7.18
N GLU A 151 9.52 -3.62 8.51
CA GLU A 151 9.66 -2.44 9.34
C GLU A 151 11.10 -1.90 9.28
N TYR A 152 11.25 -0.58 9.27
CA TYR A 152 12.53 0.12 9.30
C TYR A 152 12.55 1.19 10.39
N SER A 153 13.75 1.62 10.81
CA SER A 153 13.88 2.64 11.85
C SER A 153 13.87 4.05 11.26
N ARG A 154 12.96 4.90 11.73
CA ARG A 154 12.85 6.31 11.31
C ARG A 154 13.67 7.27 12.17
N HIS A 155 13.93 6.96 13.44
CA HIS A 155 14.78 7.77 14.31
C HIS A 155 15.38 6.92 15.46
N ARG A 156 16.68 7.10 15.75
CA ARG A 156 17.38 6.55 16.93
C ARG A 156 17.26 5.02 17.14
N GLY A 157 17.15 4.23 16.08
CA GLY A 157 17.25 2.76 16.16
C GLY A 157 15.98 2.05 16.68
N LEU A 158 14.88 2.78 16.88
CA LEU A 158 13.58 2.15 17.10
C LEU A 158 12.99 1.80 15.73
N ILE A 159 12.85 0.50 15.47
CA ILE A 159 12.08 -0.04 14.34
C ILE A 159 10.62 0.12 14.73
N ASP A 160 9.90 1.00 14.03
CA ASP A 160 8.56 1.43 14.47
C ASP A 160 7.50 1.52 13.37
N SER A 161 7.85 1.21 12.12
CA SER A 161 6.92 1.38 11.00
C SER A 161 7.39 0.76 9.69
N SER A 162 6.42 0.52 8.82
CA SER A 162 6.56 0.00 7.46
C SER A 162 6.06 1.00 6.41
N GLY A 163 6.41 0.77 5.14
CA GLY A 163 5.92 1.61 4.03
C GLY A 163 4.39 1.58 3.90
N PHE A 164 3.77 0.45 4.23
CA PHE A 164 2.33 0.26 4.21
C PHE A 164 1.63 1.18 5.22
N GLU A 165 2.12 1.24 6.46
CA GLU A 165 1.57 2.13 7.48
C GLU A 165 1.67 3.58 7.05
N HIS A 166 2.84 4.00 6.55
CA HIS A 166 3.06 5.39 6.17
C HIS A 166 2.12 5.85 5.04
N VAL A 167 1.90 5.02 4.02
CA VAL A 167 1.11 5.40 2.83
C VAL A 167 -0.38 5.10 3.00
N PHE A 168 -0.76 3.98 3.63
CA PHE A 168 -2.15 3.50 3.66
C PHE A 168 -2.85 3.68 5.01
N MET A 169 -2.14 3.69 6.14
CA MET A 169 -2.74 3.97 7.45
C MET A 169 -2.74 5.46 7.78
N GLY A 170 -1.93 6.24 7.05
CA GLY A 170 -1.61 7.62 7.40
C GLY A 170 -0.65 7.67 8.60
N GLU A 171 0.00 8.80 8.80
CA GLU A 171 0.88 9.00 9.94
C GLU A 171 0.07 9.04 11.26
N VAL A 172 -0.16 7.88 11.87
CA VAL A 172 -0.52 7.80 13.29
C VAL A 172 0.77 7.90 14.10
N PHE A 173 1.44 9.04 14.02
CA PHE A 173 2.51 9.31 14.97
C PHE A 173 1.88 9.59 16.33
N SER A 174 2.30 8.79 17.32
CA SER A 174 2.04 8.96 18.72
C SER A 174 2.40 10.37 19.20
N THR A 175 1.42 11.26 19.27
CA THR A 175 1.00 12.05 20.45
C THR A 175 0.14 13.23 19.98
N ASN A 176 -1.14 13.21 20.38
CA ASN A 176 -2.12 14.30 20.29
C ASN A 176 -2.57 14.76 18.89
N PHE A 177 -3.31 13.93 18.17
CA PHE A 177 -4.37 14.46 17.30
C PHE A 177 -5.65 13.64 17.40
N SER A 178 -6.73 14.31 17.81
CA SER A 178 -8.10 13.84 17.78
C SER A 178 -8.61 13.85 16.35
N ASN A 179 -8.37 12.76 15.60
CA ASN A 179 -9.04 12.52 14.33
C ASN A 179 -9.94 11.30 14.46
N VAL A 180 -11.21 11.62 14.72
CA VAL A 180 -12.46 10.99 14.29
C VAL A 180 -12.38 9.48 14.03
N GLU A 181 -12.97 8.72 14.94
CA GLU A 181 -13.34 7.32 14.74
C GLU A 181 -14.11 7.16 13.42
N ALA A 182 -13.41 6.71 12.38
CA ALA A 182 -14.04 6.13 11.20
C ALA A 182 -14.47 4.69 11.56
N ASN A 183 -15.55 4.59 12.33
CA ASN A 183 -16.29 3.34 12.43
C ASN A 183 -16.99 3.11 11.07
N PHE A 184 -16.52 2.10 10.34
CA PHE A 184 -17.18 1.51 9.18
C PHE A 184 -18.46 0.77 9.60
#